data_AF-A0A662DL19-F1
#
_entry.id   AF-A0A662DL19-F1
#
_cell.length_a   1.000
_cell.length_b   1.000
_cell.length_c   1.000
_cell.angle_alpha   90.00
_cell.angle_beta   90.00
_cell.angle_gamma   90.00
#
_symmetry.space_group_name_H-M   'P 1'
#
loop_
_entity.id
_entity.type
_entity.pdbx_description
1 polymer ?
#
loop_
_entity_poly.entity_id
_entity_poly.type
_entity_poly.pdbx_seq_one_letter_code
_entity_poly.pdbx_strand_id
1 'polypeptide(L)'
;ANGAGVLVGIALKSGSGPGGGSPKVLLIAPPKVGKLTEFAEMFEGATEKSEKFSYHYRKTADEYGCEFLDASEVVTSSNINGIHLELSEHQKLGKRVATLVKRILK
;
A
#
# COMPACT_ATOMS: atom_id res chain seq x y z
N ALA A 1 -10.67 4.36 1.54
CA ALA A 1 -9.40 4.36 2.29
C ALA A 1 -9.58 4.62 3.79
N ASN A 2 -10.77 5.01 4.28
CA ASN A 2 -11.01 5.32 5.70
C ASN A 2 -10.54 4.22 6.67
N GLY A 3 -10.74 2.94 6.34
CA GLY A 3 -10.22 1.83 7.16
C GLY A 3 -8.70 1.81 7.29
N ALA A 4 -7.95 2.16 6.23
CA ALA A 4 -6.51 2.34 6.31
C ALA A 4 -6.15 3.55 7.19
N GLY A 5 -6.93 4.62 7.13
CA GLY A 5 -6.78 5.79 8.02
C GLY A 5 -6.94 5.44 9.50
N VAL A 6 -7.85 4.52 9.85
CA VAL A 6 -7.97 3.99 11.21
C VAL A 6 -6.65 3.33 11.65
N LEU A 7 -6.06 2.49 10.81
CA LEU A 7 -4.78 1.83 11.11
C LEU A 7 -3.61 2.82 11.21
N VAL A 8 -3.56 3.82 10.32
CA VAL A 8 -2.58 4.92 10.41
C VAL A 8 -2.71 5.66 11.74
N GLY A 9 -3.94 6.00 12.14
CA GLY A 9 -4.21 6.66 13.41
C GLY A 9 -3.82 5.84 14.63
N ILE A 10 -4.02 4.52 14.60
CA ILE A 10 -3.57 3.61 15.66
C ILE A 10 -2.04 3.61 15.74
N ALA A 11 -1.36 3.44 14.60
CA ALA A 11 0.10 3.41 14.55
C ALA A 11 0.71 4.73 15.05
N LEU A 12 0.21 5.87 14.61
CA LEU A 12 0.72 7.18 15.04
C LEU A 12 0.53 7.44 16.55
N LYS A 13 -0.43 6.78 17.20
CA LYS A 13 -0.70 6.94 18.64
C LYS A 13 -0.06 5.86 19.50
N SER A 14 0.70 4.92 18.92
CA SER A 14 1.14 3.72 19.63
C SER A 14 2.27 3.92 20.63
N GLY A 15 2.97 5.07 20.60
CA GLY A 15 4.16 5.31 21.42
C GLY A 15 5.34 4.40 21.07
N SER A 16 5.32 3.75 19.90
CA SER A 16 6.34 2.77 19.49
C SER A 16 7.50 3.37 18.68
N GLY A 17 7.61 4.69 18.62
CA GLY A 17 8.72 5.40 17.99
C GLY A 17 9.94 5.55 18.92
N PRO A 18 11.05 6.10 18.40
CA PRO A 18 12.24 6.38 19.21
C PRO A 18 11.91 7.21 20.46
N GLY A 19 12.44 6.80 21.61
CA GLY A 19 12.19 7.48 22.89
C GLY A 19 10.75 7.36 23.40
N GLY A 20 9.96 6.40 22.91
CA GLY A 20 8.54 6.25 23.27
C GLY A 20 7.61 7.21 22.53
N GLY A 21 8.11 7.89 21.48
CA GLY A 21 7.34 8.82 20.66
C GLY A 21 6.43 8.13 19.63
N SER A 22 5.86 8.92 18.72
CA SER A 22 5.09 8.40 17.59
C SER A 22 6.02 7.77 16.54
N PRO A 23 5.72 6.58 15.99
CA PRO A 23 6.47 6.05 14.86
C PRO A 23 6.16 6.83 13.57
N LYS A 24 7.13 6.90 12.64
CA LYS A 24 6.85 7.33 11.27
C LYS A 24 6.03 6.24 10.56
N VAL A 25 5.02 6.62 9.80
CA VAL A 25 4.14 5.69 9.05
C VAL A 25 4.34 5.88 7.56
N LEU A 26 4.51 4.79 6.83
CA LEU A 26 4.46 4.72 5.37
C LEU A 26 3.21 3.95 4.95
N LEU A 27 2.22 4.65 4.41
CA LEU A 27 1.01 4.05 3.87
C LEU A 27 1.24 3.64 2.41
N ILE A 28 1.07 2.35 2.11
CA ILE A 28 1.29 1.80 0.76
C ILE A 28 -0.06 1.44 0.15
N ALA A 29 -0.44 2.09 -0.96
CA ALA A 29 -1.58 1.66 -1.76
C ALA A 29 -1.21 0.36 -2.50
N PRO A 30 -2.07 -0.68 -2.48
CA PRO A 30 -1.82 -1.92 -3.24
C PRO A 30 -1.75 -1.67 -4.75
N PRO A 31 -1.11 -2.56 -5.53
CA PRO A 31 -1.21 -2.52 -6.97
C PRO A 31 -2.65 -2.72 -7.44
N LYS A 32 -2.91 -2.33 -8.68
CA LYS A 32 -4.21 -2.58 -9.32
C LYS A 32 -4.46 -4.08 -9.44
N VAL A 33 -5.72 -4.47 -9.28
CA VAL A 33 -6.15 -5.84 -9.57
C VAL A 33 -5.91 -6.12 -11.05
N GLY A 34 -5.24 -7.24 -11.33
CA GLY A 34 -4.94 -7.70 -12.67
C GLY A 34 -6.11 -8.48 -13.29
N LYS A 35 -5.83 -9.31 -14.29
CA LYS A 35 -6.84 -10.18 -14.88
C LYS A 35 -7.25 -11.27 -13.87
N LEU A 36 -8.48 -11.18 -13.37
CA LEU A 36 -9.05 -12.19 -12.49
C LEU A 36 -9.40 -13.47 -13.26
N THR A 37 -9.11 -14.62 -12.64
CA THR A 37 -9.42 -15.96 -13.16
C THR A 37 -10.24 -16.72 -12.13
N GLU A 38 -9.62 -17.56 -11.30
CA GLU A 38 -10.23 -18.34 -10.21
C GLU A 38 -10.96 -17.48 -9.17
N PHE A 39 -10.57 -16.21 -9.05
CA PHE A 39 -11.11 -15.26 -8.08
C PHE A 39 -12.15 -14.28 -8.64
N ALA A 40 -12.60 -14.47 -9.88
CA ALA A 40 -13.46 -13.49 -10.57
C ALA A 40 -14.76 -13.19 -9.81
N GLU A 41 -15.47 -14.21 -9.31
CA GLU A 41 -16.71 -14.03 -8.54
C GLU A 41 -16.45 -13.36 -7.18
N MET A 42 -15.44 -13.84 -6.46
CA MET A 42 -15.08 -13.30 -5.14
C MET A 42 -14.68 -11.82 -5.19
N PHE A 43 -14.08 -11.38 -6.29
CA PHE A 43 -13.57 -10.02 -6.48
C PHE A 43 -14.35 -9.25 -7.55
N GLU A 44 -15.64 -9.52 -7.68
CA GLU A 44 -16.51 -8.77 -8.60
C GLU A 44 -16.43 -7.25 -8.32
N GLY A 45 -16.17 -6.48 -9.38
CA GLY A 45 -16.00 -5.03 -9.34
C GLY A 45 -14.70 -4.55 -8.66
N ALA A 46 -13.75 -5.45 -8.38
CA ALA A 46 -12.48 -5.06 -7.75
C ALA A 46 -11.54 -4.33 -8.71
N THR A 47 -11.57 -4.63 -10.01
CA THR A 47 -10.74 -3.98 -11.03
C THR A 47 -10.95 -2.46 -11.00
N GLU A 48 -12.20 -2.00 -11.17
CA GLU A 48 -12.57 -0.58 -11.23
C GLU A 48 -12.34 0.13 -9.88
N LYS A 49 -12.53 -0.59 -8.76
CA LYS A 49 -12.25 -0.05 -7.43
C LYS A 49 -10.75 0.13 -7.20
N SER A 50 -9.93 -0.83 -7.65
CA SER A 50 -8.48 -0.84 -7.43
C SER A 50 -7.77 0.29 -8.18
N GLU A 51 -8.29 0.72 -9.32
CA GLU A 51 -7.79 1.89 -10.05
C GLU A 51 -7.83 3.18 -9.22
N LYS A 52 -8.74 3.25 -8.24
CA LYS A 52 -8.93 4.41 -7.37
C LYS A 52 -8.13 4.34 -6.07
N PHE A 53 -7.41 3.24 -5.82
CA PHE A 53 -6.66 3.05 -4.57
C PHE A 53 -5.62 4.14 -4.35
N SER A 54 -4.81 4.44 -5.38
CA SER A 54 -3.78 5.47 -5.31
C SER A 54 -4.33 6.82 -4.84
N TYR A 55 -5.38 7.29 -5.51
CA TYR A 55 -6.04 8.56 -5.17
C TYR A 55 -6.55 8.57 -3.72
N HIS A 56 -7.31 7.55 -3.32
CA HIS A 56 -7.91 7.52 -2.00
C HIS A 56 -6.89 7.33 -0.87
N TYR A 57 -5.87 6.48 -1.07
CA TYR A 57 -4.84 6.26 -0.05
C TYR A 57 -3.90 7.46 0.07
N ARG A 58 -3.55 8.13 -1.04
CA ARG A 58 -2.80 9.38 -1.00
C ARG A 58 -3.55 10.44 -0.20
N LYS A 59 -4.84 10.64 -0.47
CA LYS A 59 -5.69 11.56 0.30
C LYS A 59 -5.66 11.24 1.80
N THR A 60 -5.75 9.96 2.17
CA THR A 60 -5.63 9.54 3.57
C THR A 60 -4.23 9.78 4.14
N ALA A 61 -3.16 9.55 3.38
CA ALA A 61 -1.81 9.84 3.84
C ALA A 61 -1.61 11.34 4.10
N ASP A 62 -2.10 12.18 3.18
CA ASP A 62 -2.06 13.64 3.31
C ASP A 62 -2.87 14.13 4.52
N GLU A 63 -4.08 13.59 4.74
CA GLU A 63 -4.94 13.91 5.89
C GLU A 63 -4.28 13.59 7.25
N TYR A 64 -3.49 12.52 7.31
CA TYR A 64 -2.79 12.10 8.54
C TYR A 64 -1.34 12.59 8.61
N GLY A 65 -0.85 13.27 7.57
CA GLY A 65 0.54 13.74 7.49
C GLY A 65 1.57 12.60 7.51
N CYS A 66 1.25 11.44 6.91
CA CYS A 66 2.17 10.30 6.83
C CYS A 66 2.74 10.09 5.43
N GLU A 67 3.79 9.28 5.32
CA GLU A 67 4.45 9.00 4.05
C GLU A 67 3.58 8.10 3.17
N PHE A 68 3.73 8.21 1.84
CA PHE A 68 2.91 7.48 0.89
C PHE A 68 3.73 6.79 -0.21
N LEU A 69 3.30 5.60 -0.61
CA LEU A 69 3.75 4.90 -1.81
C LEU A 69 2.55 4.32 -2.57
N ASP A 70 2.47 4.58 -3.87
CA ASP A 70 1.62 3.83 -4.78
C ASP A 70 2.39 2.60 -5.31
N ALA A 71 2.01 1.40 -4.91
CA ALA A 71 2.67 0.19 -5.41
C ALA A 71 2.37 -0.07 -6.89
N SER A 72 1.28 0.47 -7.45
CA SER A 72 0.93 0.30 -8.86
C SER A 72 1.90 1.01 -9.83
N GLU A 73 2.69 1.97 -9.34
CA GLU A 73 3.78 2.60 -10.09
C GLU A 73 5.05 1.71 -10.16
N VAL A 74 5.08 0.61 -9.42
CA VAL A 74 6.29 -0.21 -9.19
C VAL A 74 6.08 -1.65 -9.63
N VAL A 75 4.90 -2.20 -9.37
CA VAL A 75 4.59 -3.61 -9.58
C VAL A 75 3.21 -3.81 -10.19
N THR A 76 3.05 -4.97 -10.82
CA THR A 76 1.77 -5.42 -11.38
C THR A 76 1.35 -6.76 -10.76
N SER A 77 0.05 -6.94 -10.56
CA SER A 77 -0.52 -8.21 -10.09
C SER A 77 -0.32 -9.33 -11.14
N SER A 78 -0.19 -10.57 -10.67
CA SER A 78 0.07 -11.76 -11.48
C SER A 78 -1.03 -11.99 -12.51
N ASN A 79 -0.64 -12.47 -13.70
CA ASN A 79 -1.59 -12.92 -14.72
C ASN A 79 -2.19 -14.30 -14.42
N ILE A 80 -1.70 -15.01 -13.40
CA ILE A 80 -2.25 -16.30 -12.98
C ILE A 80 -3.63 -16.09 -12.36
N ASN A 81 -3.77 -15.12 -11.44
CA ASN A 81 -5.00 -14.91 -10.69
C ASN A 81 -5.41 -13.44 -10.45
N GLY A 82 -4.61 -12.46 -10.89
CA GLY A 82 -4.96 -11.04 -10.81
C GLY A 82 -4.83 -10.42 -9.42
N ILE A 83 -4.48 -11.19 -8.39
CA ILE A 83 -4.43 -10.72 -6.99
C ILE A 83 -3.02 -10.74 -6.42
N HIS A 84 -2.28 -11.83 -6.61
CA HIS A 84 -0.97 -12.04 -5.99
C HIS A 84 0.17 -11.43 -6.82
N LEU A 85 1.35 -11.32 -6.22
CA LEU A 85 2.56 -10.86 -6.90
C LEU A 85 3.44 -12.05 -7.30
N GLU A 86 4.06 -11.96 -8.47
CA GLU A 86 5.13 -12.87 -8.88
C GLU A 86 6.42 -12.57 -8.12
N LEU A 87 7.36 -13.53 -8.12
CA LEU A 87 8.64 -13.42 -7.44
C LEU A 87 9.42 -12.12 -7.81
N SER A 88 9.45 -11.78 -9.10
CA SER A 88 10.12 -10.56 -9.59
C SER A 88 9.46 -9.29 -9.09
N GLU A 89 8.13 -9.29 -8.96
CA GLU A 89 7.34 -8.15 -8.49
C GLU A 89 7.55 -7.93 -6.98
N HIS A 90 7.58 -9.00 -6.19
CA HIS A 90 7.98 -8.92 -4.79
C HIS A 90 9.38 -8.27 -4.63
N GLN A 91 10.35 -8.65 -5.46
CA GLN A 91 11.69 -8.07 -5.40
C GLN A 91 11.71 -6.57 -5.75
N LYS A 92 10.94 -6.14 -6.76
CA LYS A 92 10.81 -4.72 -7.14
C LYS A 92 10.20 -3.89 -6.00
N LEU A 93 9.08 -4.36 -5.44
CA LEU A 93 8.42 -3.67 -4.33
C LEU A 93 9.33 -3.55 -3.11
N GLY A 94 10.00 -4.64 -2.73
CA GLY A 94 10.94 -4.63 -1.60
C GLY A 94 12.07 -3.62 -1.78
N LYS A 95 12.68 -3.55 -2.97
CA LYS A 95 13.74 -2.56 -3.29
C LYS A 95 13.21 -1.13 -3.19
N ARG A 96 11.99 -0.86 -3.67
CA ARG A 96 11.37 0.47 -3.59
C ARG A 96 11.06 0.87 -2.15
N VAL A 97 10.45 -0.03 -1.38
CA VAL A 97 10.15 0.20 0.05
C VAL A 97 11.44 0.44 0.84
N ALA A 98 12.48 -0.39 0.65
CA ALA A 98 13.76 -0.20 1.33
C ALA A 98 14.40 1.17 1.03
N THR A 99 14.28 1.65 -0.22
CA THR A 99 14.77 2.98 -0.62
C THR A 99 14.02 4.09 0.13
N LEU A 100 12.68 4.01 0.20
CA LEU A 100 11.87 4.99 0.91
C LEU A 100 12.10 4.96 2.41
N VAL A 101 12.14 3.77 3.02
CA VAL A 101 12.39 3.63 4.46
C VAL A 101 13.76 4.22 4.84
N LYS A 102 14.80 3.99 4.03
CA LYS A 102 16.11 4.64 4.22
C LYS A 102 16.05 6.16 4.11
N ARG A 103 15.19 6.72 3.26
CA ARG A 103 14.98 8.18 3.18
C ARG A 103 14.22 8.70 4.40
N ILE A 104 13.19 7.97 4.84
CA ILE A 104 12.30 8.36 5.93
C ILE A 104 13.02 8.29 7.28
N LEU A 105 13.90 7.31 7.49
CA LEU A 105 14.61 7.10 8.76
C LEU A 105 15.97 7.79 8.86
N LYS A 106 16.43 8.43 7.78
CA LYS A 106 17.54 9.39 7.86
C LYS A 106 17.09 10.64 8.62
#